data_AF-A0A820LUJ0-F1
#
_entry.id   AF-A0A820LUJ0-F1
#
_cell.length_a   1.000
_cell.length_b   1.000
_cell.length_c   1.000
_cell.angle_alpha   90.00
_cell.angle_beta   90.00
_cell.angle_gamma   90.00
#
_symmetry.space_group_name_H-M   'P 1'
#
loop_
_entity.id
_entity.type
_entity.pdbx_description
1 polymer ?
#
loop_
_entity_poly.entity_id
_entity_poly.type
_entity_poly.pdbx_seq_one_letter_code
_entity_poly.pdbx_strand_id
1 'polypeptide(L)'
;TFLNFIITHALKACANMEDLQRGSTIRRLISSCIKDDYYISASLIHLYMQCGDITNAQLLFDTTTKKNIINIFLKGYIKNNQPNKAIDLFNEIKNPNEIIINLLFNACAQQKNH
;
A
#
# COMPACT_ATOMS: atom_id res chain seq x y z
N THR A 1 9.60 1.24 19.80
CA THR A 1 8.94 2.56 19.85
C THR A 1 9.68 3.63 19.04
N PHE A 2 10.94 3.96 19.32
CA PHE A 2 11.70 4.93 18.49
C PHE A 2 12.30 4.32 17.21
N LEU A 3 12.87 3.11 17.31
CA LEU A 3 13.44 2.42 16.13
C LEU A 3 12.40 2.16 15.03
N ASN A 4 11.20 1.70 15.41
CA ASN A 4 10.09 1.48 14.47
C ASN A 4 9.66 2.77 13.77
N PHE A 5 9.72 3.91 14.46
CA PHE A 5 9.46 5.22 13.87
C PHE A 5 10.49 5.56 12.78
N ILE A 6 11.78 5.37 13.05
CA ILE A 6 12.86 5.59 12.07
C ILE A 6 12.66 4.68 10.85
N ILE A 7 12.39 3.38 11.09
CA ILE A 7 12.15 2.40 10.03
C ILE A 7 10.98 2.84 9.14
N THR A 8 9.86 3.23 9.75
CA THR A 8 8.66 3.74 9.05
C THR A 8 9.01 4.95 8.16
N HIS A 9 9.81 5.89 8.66
CA HIS A 9 10.23 7.07 7.89
C HIS A 9 11.18 6.72 6.75
N ALA A 10 12.15 5.84 6.99
CA ALA A 10 13.08 5.37 5.97
C ALA A 10 12.33 4.65 4.83
N LEU A 11 11.36 3.80 5.15
CA LEU A 11 10.50 3.13 4.17
C LEU A 11 9.66 4.12 3.36
N LYS A 12 9.07 5.13 4.02
CA LYS A 12 8.34 6.20 3.32
C LYS A 12 9.24 7.00 2.37
N ALA A 13 10.49 7.29 2.78
CA ALA A 13 11.45 7.95 1.91
C ALA A 13 11.79 7.09 0.68
N CYS A 14 12.02 5.79 0.87
CA CYS A 14 12.21 4.86 -0.25
C CYS A 14 10.99 4.81 -1.18
N ALA A 15 9.78 4.81 -0.62
CA ALA A 15 8.54 4.81 -1.39
C ALA A 15 8.39 6.07 -2.26
N ASN A 16 8.71 7.25 -1.71
CA ASN A 16 8.66 8.51 -2.44
C ASN A 16 9.72 8.61 -3.55
N MET A 17 10.84 7.88 -3.39
CA MET A 17 11.90 7.77 -4.40
C MET A 17 11.66 6.59 -5.36
N GLU A 18 10.60 5.81 -5.15
CA GLU A 18 10.33 4.55 -5.86
C GLU A 18 11.51 3.56 -5.83
N ASP A 19 12.36 3.62 -4.79
CA ASP A 19 13.57 2.82 -4.65
C ASP A 19 13.28 1.49 -3.93
N LEU A 20 12.86 0.50 -4.73
CA LEU A 20 12.53 -0.84 -4.25
C LEU A 20 13.74 -1.58 -3.65
N GLN A 21 14.95 -1.31 -4.16
CA GLN A 21 16.18 -1.98 -3.74
C GLN A 21 16.54 -1.60 -2.30
N ARG A 22 16.54 -0.30 -1.99
CA ARG A 22 16.79 0.18 -0.62
C ARG A 22 15.69 -0.28 0.33
N GLY A 23 14.44 -0.16 -0.07
CA GLY A 23 13.32 -0.59 0.76
C GLY A 23 13.32 -2.10 1.05
N SER A 24 13.68 -2.93 0.08
CA SER A 24 13.83 -4.38 0.25
C SER A 24 15.02 -4.76 1.15
N THR A 25 16.09 -3.97 1.10
CA THR A 25 17.22 -4.12 2.03
C THR A 25 16.76 -3.85 3.47
N ILE A 26 15.98 -2.79 3.69
CA ILE A 26 15.37 -2.51 5.00
C ILE A 26 14.47 -3.66 5.43
N ARG A 27 13.57 -4.17 4.56
CA ARG A 27 12.70 -5.32 4.87
C ARG A 27 13.49 -6.52 5.40
N ARG A 28 14.59 -6.87 4.75
CA ARG A 28 15.43 -8.02 5.15
C ARG A 28 16.01 -7.84 6.56
N LEU A 29 16.42 -6.62 6.91
CA LEU A 29 16.98 -6.28 8.23
C LEU A 29 15.93 -6.31 9.35
N ILE A 30 14.67 -6.02 9.03
CA ILE A 30 13.59 -5.87 10.02
C ILE A 30 12.61 -7.04 10.03
N SER A 31 12.95 -8.18 9.43
CA SER A 31 12.03 -9.30 9.18
C SER A 31 11.25 -9.76 10.43
N SER A 32 11.88 -9.76 11.60
CA SER A 32 11.25 -10.09 12.88
C SER A 32 10.25 -9.04 13.38
N CYS A 33 10.40 -7.77 12.99
CA CYS A 33 9.57 -6.67 13.47
C CYS A 33 8.31 -6.41 12.62
N ILE A 34 8.22 -6.99 11.42
CA ILE A 34 7.16 -6.68 10.45
C ILE A 34 5.78 -7.06 11.00
N LYS A 35 5.64 -8.28 11.53
CA LYS A 35 4.36 -8.81 12.01
C LYS A 35 3.88 -8.13 13.29
N ASP A 36 4.81 -7.62 14.08
CA ASP A 36 4.53 -7.03 15.40
C ASP A 36 4.20 -5.53 15.32
N ASP A 37 4.52 -4.86 14.20
CA ASP A 37 4.28 -3.42 14.03
C ASP A 37 3.47 -3.10 12.77
N TYR A 38 2.25 -2.63 13.01
CA TYR A 38 1.32 -2.20 11.98
C TYR A 38 1.86 -1.08 11.08
N TYR A 39 2.58 -0.10 11.63
CA TYR A 39 3.07 1.06 10.87
C TYR A 39 4.23 0.66 9.96
N ILE A 40 5.07 -0.27 10.39
CA ILE A 40 6.11 -0.88 9.55
C ILE A 40 5.46 -1.63 8.39
N SER A 41 4.49 -2.50 8.69
CA SER A 41 3.76 -3.26 7.66
C SER A 41 3.07 -2.34 6.64
N ALA A 42 2.35 -1.32 7.12
CA ALA A 42 1.70 -0.35 6.24
C ALA A 42 2.70 0.45 5.38
N SER A 43 3.88 0.76 5.92
CA SER A 43 4.93 1.49 5.18
C SER A 43 5.62 0.62 4.14
N LEU A 44 5.81 -0.69 4.41
CA LEU A 44 6.29 -1.66 3.43
C LEU A 44 5.28 -1.86 2.30
N ILE A 45 3.99 -2.00 2.63
CA ILE A 45 2.92 -2.08 1.63
C ILE A 45 2.90 -0.82 0.77
N HIS A 46 3.01 0.37 1.38
CA HIS A 46 3.06 1.62 0.63
C HIS A 46 4.26 1.67 -0.32
N LEU A 47 5.46 1.30 0.14
CA LEU A 47 6.65 1.15 -0.71
C LEU A 47 6.39 0.23 -1.89
N TYR A 48 5.90 -0.98 -1.65
CA TYR A 48 5.66 -1.95 -2.70
C TYR A 48 4.65 -1.47 -3.74
N MET A 49 3.55 -0.86 -3.30
CA MET A 49 2.58 -0.27 -4.22
C MET A 49 3.15 0.92 -5.01
N GLN A 50 4.02 1.74 -4.41
CA GLN A 50 4.67 2.85 -5.12
C GLN A 50 5.66 2.38 -6.18
N CYS A 51 6.38 1.28 -5.92
CA CYS A 51 7.34 0.69 -6.85
C CYS A 51 6.71 -0.32 -7.84
N GLY A 52 5.40 -0.53 -7.80
CA GLY A 52 4.69 -1.47 -8.69
C GLY A 52 4.83 -2.96 -8.34
N ASP A 53 5.42 -3.29 -7.19
CA ASP A 53 5.52 -4.67 -6.69
C ASP A 53 4.23 -5.07 -5.94
N ILE A 54 3.15 -5.18 -6.70
CA ILE A 54 1.80 -5.46 -6.19
C ILE A 54 1.76 -6.80 -5.46
N THR A 55 2.51 -7.79 -5.94
CA THR A 55 2.52 -9.15 -5.38
C THR A 55 3.01 -9.13 -3.93
N ASN A 56 4.16 -8.49 -3.65
CA ASN A 56 4.67 -8.40 -2.27
C ASN A 56 3.80 -7.52 -1.38
N ALA A 57 3.14 -6.49 -1.93
CA ALA A 57 2.15 -5.74 -1.18
C ALA A 57 0.99 -6.64 -0.73
N GLN A 58 0.39 -7.39 -1.66
CA GLN A 58 -0.75 -8.29 -1.39
C GLN A 58 -0.40 -9.38 -0.36
N LEU A 59 0.79 -9.98 -0.46
CA LEU A 59 1.30 -10.94 0.53
C LEU A 59 1.32 -10.38 1.96
N LEU A 60 1.66 -9.10 2.12
CA LEU A 60 1.59 -8.43 3.42
C LEU A 60 0.15 -8.07 3.81
N PHE A 61 -0.69 -7.70 2.85
CA PHE A 61 -2.10 -7.37 3.09
C PHE A 61 -2.87 -8.52 3.73
N ASP A 62 -2.69 -9.75 3.23
CA ASP A 62 -3.37 -10.94 3.72
C ASP A 62 -3.07 -11.21 5.21
N THR A 63 -1.96 -10.68 5.71
CA THR A 63 -1.56 -10.78 7.11
C THR A 63 -2.03 -9.60 7.98
N THR A 64 -2.72 -8.61 7.40
CA THR A 64 -3.12 -7.36 8.07
C THR A 64 -4.63 -7.09 7.99
N THR A 65 -5.31 -6.92 9.13
CA THR A 65 -6.78 -6.80 9.20
C THR A 65 -7.32 -5.37 9.29
N LYS A 66 -6.59 -4.34 8.82
CA LYS A 66 -6.97 -2.93 9.08
C LYS A 66 -7.44 -2.14 7.86
N LYS A 67 -8.58 -1.46 8.04
CA LYS A 67 -9.19 -0.52 7.08
C LYS A 67 -8.25 0.57 6.55
N ASN A 68 -7.25 0.95 7.34
CA ASN A 68 -6.28 2.00 7.01
C ASN A 68 -5.24 1.57 5.95
N ILE A 69 -5.24 0.31 5.51
CA ILE A 69 -4.39 -0.17 4.40
C ILE A 69 -5.19 -0.20 3.08
N ILE A 70 -6.52 -0.27 3.14
CA ILE A 70 -7.39 -0.34 1.96
C ILE A 70 -7.18 0.87 1.03
N ASN A 71 -7.04 2.07 1.59
CA ASN A 71 -6.77 3.28 0.80
C ASN A 71 -5.39 3.25 0.11
N ILE A 72 -4.38 2.60 0.70
CA ILE A 72 -3.06 2.40 0.11
C ILE A 72 -3.19 1.47 -1.10
N PHE A 73 -3.95 0.38 -0.96
CA PHE A 73 -4.21 -0.55 -2.07
C PHE A 73 -5.01 0.09 -3.18
N LEU A 74 -6.10 0.78 -2.89
CA LEU A 74 -6.89 1.47 -3.91
C LEU A 74 -6.03 2.46 -4.71
N LYS A 75 -5.29 3.34 -4.01
CA LYS A 75 -4.36 4.28 -4.67
C LYS A 75 -3.29 3.56 -5.49
N GLY A 76 -2.73 2.51 -4.94
CA GLY A 76 -1.69 1.73 -5.60
C GLY A 76 -2.20 0.96 -6.83
N TYR A 77 -3.39 0.38 -6.78
CA TYR A 77 -3.98 -0.29 -7.93
C TYR A 77 -4.27 0.70 -9.07
N ILE A 78 -4.78 1.88 -8.73
CA ILE A 78 -4.99 2.98 -9.69
C ILE A 78 -3.65 3.38 -10.32
N LYS A 79 -2.63 3.67 -9.49
CA LYS A 79 -1.29 4.05 -9.96
C LYS A 79 -0.68 3.01 -10.90
N ASN A 80 -0.87 1.73 -10.60
CA ASN A 80 -0.28 0.62 -11.36
C ASN A 80 -1.20 0.09 -12.48
N ASN A 81 -2.19 0.88 -12.91
CA ASN A 81 -3.10 0.54 -14.00
C ASN A 81 -3.83 -0.81 -13.80
N GLN A 82 -4.28 -1.08 -12.57
CA GLN A 82 -5.05 -2.26 -12.17
C GLN A 82 -6.46 -1.87 -11.69
N PRO A 83 -7.27 -1.18 -12.51
CA PRO A 83 -8.56 -0.64 -12.05
C PRO A 83 -9.57 -1.71 -11.66
N ASN A 84 -9.55 -2.89 -12.30
CA ASN A 84 -10.42 -4.01 -11.93
C ASN A 84 -10.16 -4.47 -10.49
N LYS A 85 -8.89 -4.61 -10.08
CA LYS A 85 -8.52 -4.95 -8.70
C LYS A 85 -8.95 -3.87 -7.70
N ALA A 86 -8.97 -2.61 -8.11
CA ALA A 86 -9.47 -1.51 -7.28
C ALA A 86 -10.99 -1.59 -7.08
N ILE A 87 -11.74 -1.91 -8.15
CA ILE A 87 -13.20 -2.10 -8.10
C ILE A 87 -13.55 -3.32 -7.25
N ASP A 88 -12.86 -4.44 -7.44
CA ASP A 88 -13.07 -5.67 -6.66
C ASP A 88 -12.87 -5.40 -5.16
N LEU A 89 -11.73 -4.78 -4.80
CA LEU A 89 -11.45 -4.41 -3.41
C LEU A 89 -12.49 -3.44 -2.85
N PHE A 90 -13.04 -2.53 -3.66
CA PHE A 90 -14.09 -1.63 -3.20
C PHE A 90 -15.39 -2.34 -2.89
N ASN A 91 -15.79 -3.31 -3.73
CA ASN A 91 -17.02 -4.06 -3.56
C ASN A 91 -17.02 -4.90 -2.27
N GLU A 92 -15.84 -5.26 -1.74
CA GLU A 92 -15.69 -5.93 -0.45
C GLU A 92 -15.93 -4.99 0.76
N ILE A 93 -15.97 -3.67 0.54
CA ILE A 93 -16.11 -2.68 1.62
C ILE A 93 -17.58 -2.43 1.92
N LYS A 94 -18.08 -2.98 3.04
CA LYS A 94 -19.49 -2.80 3.46
C LYS A 94 -19.92 -1.35 3.69
N ASN A 95 -19.01 -0.48 4.12
CA ASN A 95 -19.30 0.94 4.45
C ASN A 95 -18.10 1.81 4.03
N PRO A 96 -17.99 2.18 2.75
CA PRO A 96 -16.90 3.02 2.27
C PRO A 96 -17.07 4.45 2.80
N ASN A 97 -15.96 5.04 3.24
CA ASN A 97 -15.93 6.46 3.62
C ASN A 97 -15.71 7.35 2.39
N GLU A 98 -15.86 8.66 2.56
CA GLU A 98 -15.71 9.66 1.49
C GLU A 98 -14.37 9.54 0.74
N ILE A 99 -13.28 9.27 1.45
CA ILE A 99 -11.94 9.09 0.85
C ILE A 99 -11.94 7.92 -0.13
N ILE A 100 -12.50 6.79 0.26
CA ILE A 100 -12.57 5.58 -0.56
C ILE A 100 -13.44 5.83 -1.80
N ILE A 101 -14.60 6.47 -1.62
CA ILE A 101 -15.52 6.79 -2.73
C ILE A 101 -14.83 7.69 -3.77
N ASN A 102 -14.16 8.76 -3.31
CA ASN A 102 -13.43 9.67 -4.20
C ASN A 102 -12.30 8.98 -4.97
N LEU A 103 -11.66 7.96 -4.39
CA LEU A 103 -10.63 7.20 -5.07
C LEU A 103 -11.17 6.40 -6.26
N LEU A 104 -12.35 5.79 -6.17
CA LEU A 104 -12.95 5.12 -7.34
C LEU A 104 -13.42 6.08 -8.40
N PHE A 105 -14.02 7.21 -8.03
CA PHE A 105 -14.39 8.21 -9.02
C PHE A 105 -13.18 8.62 -9.86
N ASN A 106 -12.02 8.84 -9.23
CA ASN A 106 -10.77 9.11 -9.92
C ASN A 106 -10.29 7.92 -10.78
N ALA A 107 -10.40 6.69 -10.28
CA ALA A 107 -10.06 5.49 -11.05
C ALA A 107 -10.89 5.36 -12.34
N CYS A 108 -12.22 5.54 -12.22
CA CYS A 108 -13.16 5.48 -13.33
C CYS A 108 -12.96 6.62 -14.32
N ALA A 109 -12.59 7.82 -13.85
CA ALA A 109 -12.27 8.95 -14.72
C ALA A 109 -10.98 8.69 -15.54
N GLN A 110 -9.98 8.03 -14.96
CA GLN A 110 -8.74 7.68 -15.65
C GLN A 110 -8.90 6.59 -16.72
N GLN A 111 -9.90 5.70 -16.59
CA GLN A 111 -10.21 4.68 -17.59
C GLN A 111 -10.78 5.24 -18.91
N LYS A 112 -11.44 6.41 -18.88
CA LYS A 112 -12.06 6.99 -20.09
C LYS A 112 -11.09 7.74 -21.02
N ASN A 113 -9.82 7.87 -20.63
CA ASN A 113 -8.79 8.57 -21.39
C ASN A 113 -7.83 7.63 -22.16
N HIS A 114 -8.19 6.35 -22.29
CA HIS A 114 -7.51 5.34 -23.11
C HIS A 114 -8.53 4.65 -24.02
#